data_AF-A0A2H9NUZ0-F1
#
_entry.id   AF-A0A2H9NUZ0-F1
#
_cell.length_a   1.000
_cell.length_b   1.000
_cell.length_c   1.000
_cell.angle_alpha   90.00
_cell.angle_beta   90.00
_cell.angle_gamma   90.00
#
_symmetry.space_group_name_H-M   'P 1'
#
loop_
_entity.id
_entity.type
_entity.pdbx_description
1 polymer ?
#
loop_
_entity_poly.entity_id
_entity_poly.type
_entity_poly.pdbx_seq_one_letter_code
_entity_poly.pdbx_strand_id
1 'polypeptide(L)'
;MRNKIISYVLNLVSFIIENKVSPQKVIIYGSVASGEFDEKSDIDVFIDIDEAKEEEVRRIISLFQKNFREKWELKGVENELSVIVGKLNDKKWDELRREIQSNGILVYSVNTGSPENMKPYLIFRLDFSRLRRPEKISLWRKLYGYKQKIGGKEYKKEGLLKEINGQKIQKSVLMIPSSKSKEFKDFLGKNKINYTANEVWID
;
A
#
# COMPACT_ATOMS: atom_id res chain seq x y z
N MET A 1 11.33 0.20 -17.13
CA MET A 1 12.04 0.98 -16.09
C MET A 1 11.94 0.34 -14.70
N ARG A 2 10.73 0.16 -14.12
CA ARG A 2 10.52 -0.42 -12.77
C ARG A 2 11.31 -1.71 -12.49
N ASN A 3 11.32 -2.69 -13.40
CA ASN A 3 12.06 -3.94 -13.21
C ASN A 3 13.58 -3.73 -13.11
N LYS A 4 14.13 -2.72 -13.78
CA LYS A 4 15.55 -2.36 -13.66
C LYS A 4 15.85 -1.75 -12.29
N ILE A 5 14.97 -0.90 -11.78
CA ILE A 5 15.06 -0.35 -10.42
C ILE A 5 15.00 -1.47 -9.37
N ILE A 6 14.05 -2.40 -9.50
CA ILE A 6 13.98 -3.58 -8.61
C ILE A 6 15.28 -4.38 -8.69
N SER A 7 15.84 -4.57 -9.88
CA SER A 7 17.11 -5.27 -10.08
C SER A 7 18.30 -4.52 -9.46
N TYR A 8 18.28 -3.18 -9.47
CA TYR A 8 19.28 -2.34 -8.82
C TYR A 8 19.23 -2.49 -7.29
N VAL A 9 18.02 -2.45 -6.72
CA VAL A 9 17.82 -2.67 -5.28
C VAL A 9 18.15 -4.10 -4.87
N LEU A 10 17.87 -5.12 -5.70
CA LEU A 10 18.32 -6.49 -5.47
C LEU A 10 19.85 -6.60 -5.45
N ASN A 11 20.55 -5.85 -6.30
CA ASN A 11 22.01 -5.82 -6.26
C ASN A 11 22.54 -5.16 -4.98
N LEU A 12 21.87 -4.12 -4.48
CA LEU A 12 22.16 -3.57 -3.15
C LEU A 12 21.96 -4.61 -2.04
N VAL A 13 20.84 -5.35 -2.07
CA VAL A 13 20.56 -6.42 -1.10
C VAL A 13 21.67 -7.47 -1.12
N SER A 14 22.06 -7.96 -2.30
CA SER A 14 23.18 -8.90 -2.46
C SER A 14 24.46 -8.35 -1.84
N PHE A 15 24.78 -7.09 -2.13
CA PHE A 15 25.98 -6.45 -1.62
C PHE A 15 25.97 -6.30 -0.08
N ILE A 16 24.83 -5.99 0.53
CA ILE A 16 24.68 -5.93 1.99
C ILE A 16 24.93 -7.31 2.61
N ILE A 17 24.35 -8.37 2.03
CA ILE A 17 24.50 -9.75 2.50
C ILE A 17 25.95 -10.25 2.35
N GLU A 18 26.60 -9.95 1.22
CA GLU A 18 28.01 -10.25 0.97
C GLU A 18 28.95 -9.59 2.00
N ASN A 19 28.57 -8.41 2.50
CA ASN A 19 29.26 -7.71 3.59
C ASN A 19 28.85 -8.21 4.99
N LYS A 20 28.27 -9.41 5.10
CA LYS A 20 27.90 -10.10 6.36
C LYS A 20 26.84 -9.38 7.20
N VAL A 21 26.06 -8.50 6.58
CA VAL A 21 24.90 -7.88 7.20
C VAL A 21 23.62 -8.50 6.65
N SER A 22 22.73 -8.95 7.53
CA SER A 22 21.45 -9.54 7.13
C SER A 22 20.33 -8.59 7.54
N PRO A 23 19.73 -7.83 6.60
CA PRO A 23 18.56 -7.03 6.90
C PRO A 23 17.35 -7.95 7.17
N GLN A 24 16.39 -7.52 7.97
CA GLN A 24 15.14 -8.25 8.14
C GLN A 24 14.25 -8.11 6.91
N LYS A 25 14.13 -6.89 6.37
CA LYS A 25 13.35 -6.57 5.17
C LYS A 25 14.02 -5.48 4.35
N VAL A 26 13.84 -5.53 3.04
CA VAL A 26 14.18 -4.42 2.13
C VAL A 26 12.98 -4.16 1.25
N ILE A 27 12.48 -2.93 1.29
CA ILE A 27 11.21 -2.54 0.69
C ILE A 27 11.43 -1.28 -0.15
N ILE A 28 10.95 -1.28 -1.38
CA ILE A 28 10.82 -0.06 -2.17
C ILE A 28 9.46 0.56 -1.87
N TYR A 29 9.41 1.86 -1.59
CA TYR A 29 8.17 2.60 -1.35
C TYR A 29 8.08 3.84 -2.28
N GLY A 30 7.14 4.76 -2.01
CA GLY A 30 7.02 6.00 -2.76
C GLY A 30 6.57 5.83 -4.22
N SER A 31 7.10 6.69 -5.10
CA SER A 31 6.69 6.83 -6.51
C SER A 31 6.92 5.54 -7.32
N VAL A 32 8.03 4.83 -7.06
CA VAL A 32 8.37 3.58 -7.75
C VAL A 32 7.35 2.48 -7.44
N ALA A 33 6.90 2.43 -6.18
CA ALA A 33 5.97 1.44 -5.69
C ALA A 33 4.52 1.72 -6.15
N SER A 34 4.12 2.99 -6.13
CA SER A 34 2.80 3.46 -6.61
C SER A 34 2.66 3.47 -8.15
N GLY A 35 3.78 3.48 -8.88
CA GLY A 35 3.79 3.51 -10.34
C GLY A 35 3.73 4.93 -10.94
N GLU A 36 3.86 5.96 -10.11
CA GLU A 36 3.87 7.38 -10.50
C GLU A 36 5.29 7.93 -10.73
N PHE A 37 6.31 7.07 -10.75
CA PHE A 37 7.70 7.46 -10.95
C PHE A 37 8.03 7.84 -12.40
N ASP A 38 8.93 8.81 -12.53
CA ASP A 38 9.57 9.22 -13.79
C ASP A 38 11.10 9.01 -13.74
N GLU A 39 11.80 9.47 -14.77
CA GLU A 39 13.26 9.34 -14.88
C GLU A 39 14.02 10.17 -13.84
N LYS A 40 13.37 11.16 -13.21
CA LYS A 40 13.97 12.05 -12.21
C LYS A 40 13.60 11.69 -10.78
N SER A 41 12.65 10.78 -10.60
CA SER A 41 12.15 10.38 -9.30
C SER A 41 13.21 9.59 -8.52
N ASP A 42 13.39 9.89 -7.24
CA ASP A 42 14.27 9.10 -6.39
C ASP A 42 13.72 7.69 -6.17
N ILE A 43 14.62 6.74 -5.91
CA ILE A 43 14.28 5.38 -5.51
C ILE A 43 14.27 5.34 -3.98
N ASP A 44 13.07 5.45 -3.42
CA ASP A 44 12.83 5.33 -1.99
C ASP A 44 12.92 3.87 -1.51
N VAL A 45 13.89 3.59 -0.63
CA VAL A 45 14.14 2.26 -0.08
C VAL A 45 14.18 2.31 1.44
N PHE A 46 13.42 1.42 2.08
CA PHE A 46 13.50 1.16 3.51
C PHE A 46 14.23 -0.15 3.76
N ILE A 47 15.27 -0.10 4.61
CA ILE A 47 16.01 -1.28 5.07
C ILE A 47 15.70 -1.50 6.55
N ASP A 48 14.89 -2.51 6.82
CA ASP A 48 14.49 -2.93 8.15
C ASP A 48 15.62 -3.73 8.80
N ILE A 49 16.27 -3.16 9.80
CA ILE A 49 17.38 -3.78 10.52
C ILE A 49 17.44 -3.31 11.97
N ASP A 50 18.12 -4.09 12.82
CA ASP A 50 18.41 -3.68 14.19
C ASP A 50 19.26 -2.40 14.23
N GLU A 51 18.89 -1.49 15.14
CA GLU A 51 19.51 -0.16 15.32
C GLU A 51 21.04 -0.23 15.48
N ALA A 52 21.54 -1.27 16.14
CA ALA A 52 22.97 -1.50 16.35
C ALA A 52 23.78 -1.66 15.04
N LYS A 53 23.13 -1.96 13.92
CA LYS A 53 23.76 -2.13 12.60
C LYS A 53 23.49 -0.99 11.62
N GLU A 54 22.74 0.05 12.02
CA GLU A 54 22.37 1.16 11.12
C GLU A 54 23.61 1.83 10.51
N GLU A 55 24.60 2.18 11.33
CA GLU A 55 25.84 2.83 10.88
C GLU A 55 26.66 1.94 9.93
N GLU A 56 26.71 0.64 10.20
CA GLU A 56 27.39 -0.33 9.33
C GLU A 56 26.72 -0.40 7.95
N VAL A 57 25.39 -0.50 7.94
CA VAL A 57 24.60 -0.51 6.69
C VAL A 57 24.76 0.78 5.91
N ARG A 58 24.76 1.95 6.57
CA ARG A 58 24.98 3.24 5.91
C ARG A 58 26.32 3.28 5.19
N ARG A 59 27.39 2.80 5.82
CA ARG A 59 28.72 2.68 5.18
C ARG A 59 28.70 1.75 3.98
N ILE A 60 28.03 0.60 4.10
CA ILE A 60 27.87 -0.37 3.00
C ILE A 60 27.10 0.26 1.82
N ILE A 61 26.04 1.03 2.09
CA ILE A 61 25.28 1.75 1.04
C ILE A 61 26.18 2.76 0.33
N SER A 62 26.97 3.55 1.07
CA SER A 62 27.91 4.50 0.46
C SER A 62 28.96 3.79 -0.41
N LEU A 63 29.49 2.65 0.05
CA LEU A 63 30.41 1.81 -0.74
C LEU A 63 29.72 1.26 -1.99
N PHE A 64 28.47 0.81 -1.87
CA PHE A 64 27.69 0.30 -2.99
C PHE A 64 27.47 1.38 -4.05
N GLN A 65 27.03 2.58 -3.65
CA GLN A 65 26.85 3.69 -4.58
C GLN A 65 28.17 4.02 -5.28
N LYS A 66 29.27 4.12 -4.55
CA LYS A 66 30.60 4.37 -5.16
C LYS A 66 31.00 3.32 -6.20
N ASN A 67 30.70 2.05 -5.97
CA ASN A 67 31.19 0.95 -6.81
C ASN A 67 30.25 0.58 -7.97
N PHE A 68 28.94 0.84 -7.83
CA PHE A 68 27.93 0.33 -8.76
C PHE A 68 27.12 1.42 -9.46
N ARG A 69 27.18 2.69 -9.03
CA ARG A 69 26.39 3.78 -9.60
C ARG A 69 26.56 3.91 -11.11
N GLU A 70 27.80 4.11 -11.57
CA GLU A 70 28.12 4.27 -13.00
C GLU A 70 27.63 3.08 -13.84
N LYS A 71 27.82 1.85 -13.33
CA LYS A 71 27.36 0.63 -14.00
C LYS A 71 25.84 0.62 -14.20
N TRP A 72 25.07 1.15 -13.25
CA TRP A 72 23.61 1.18 -13.34
C TRP A 72 23.10 2.37 -14.15
N GLU A 73 23.80 3.50 -14.13
CA GLU A 73 23.56 4.62 -15.06
C GLU A 73 23.71 4.18 -16.51
N LEU A 74 24.77 3.43 -16.85
CA LEU A 74 24.96 2.84 -18.19
C LEU A 74 23.86 1.83 -18.57
N LYS A 75 23.12 1.28 -17.61
CA LYS A 75 21.96 0.42 -17.83
C LYS A 75 20.65 1.20 -17.94
N GLY A 76 20.71 2.53 -17.89
CA GLY A 76 19.57 3.44 -17.90
C GLY A 76 18.82 3.47 -16.57
N VAL A 77 19.53 3.43 -15.44
CA VAL A 77 18.99 3.70 -14.10
C VAL A 77 19.78 4.86 -13.51
N GLU A 78 19.31 6.07 -13.78
CA GLU A 78 19.95 7.33 -13.36
C GLU A 78 19.32 7.90 -12.06
N ASN A 79 18.23 7.30 -11.60
CA ASN A 79 17.52 7.72 -10.39
C ASN A 79 18.43 7.65 -9.14
N GLU A 80 18.38 8.65 -8.26
CA GLU A 80 19.12 8.60 -6.99
C GLU A 80 18.51 7.59 -6.03
N LEU A 81 19.33 7.04 -5.13
CA LEU A 81 18.90 6.03 -4.17
C LEU A 81 18.72 6.70 -2.80
N SER A 82 17.48 6.92 -2.39
CA SER A 82 17.10 7.49 -1.10
C SER A 82 16.84 6.35 -0.11
N VAL A 83 17.77 6.12 0.82
CA VAL A 83 17.70 4.96 1.74
C VAL A 83 17.47 5.39 3.17
N ILE A 84 16.36 4.91 3.74
CA ILE A 84 16.11 4.93 5.17
C ILE A 84 16.54 3.57 5.75
N VAL A 85 17.33 3.63 6.81
CA VAL A 85 17.78 2.45 7.57
C VAL A 85 17.25 2.57 8.99
N GLY A 86 16.65 1.50 9.49
CA GLY A 86 16.25 1.38 10.90
C GLY A 86 15.17 0.33 11.09
N LYS A 87 14.57 0.29 12.28
CA LYS A 87 13.57 -0.72 12.61
C LYS A 87 12.16 -0.27 12.23
N LEU A 88 11.52 -0.94 11.27
CA LEU A 88 10.24 -0.50 10.68
C LEU A 88 9.11 -0.37 11.71
N ASN A 89 9.18 -1.16 12.79
CA ASN A 89 8.18 -1.16 13.86
C ASN A 89 8.34 -0.04 14.90
N ASP A 90 9.36 0.81 14.78
CA ASP A 90 9.52 1.96 15.65
C ASP A 90 8.42 2.99 15.39
N LYS A 91 7.89 3.59 16.47
CA LYS A 91 6.80 4.59 16.39
C LYS A 91 7.12 5.77 15.47
N LYS A 92 8.39 6.15 15.35
CA LYS A 92 8.85 7.24 14.47
C LYS A 92 8.52 6.99 13.00
N TRP A 93 8.29 5.73 12.61
CA TRP A 93 7.96 5.33 11.24
C TRP A 93 6.49 4.94 11.07
N ASP A 94 5.59 5.23 12.01
CA ASP A 94 4.19 4.78 11.92
C ASP A 94 3.47 5.22 10.63
N GLU A 95 3.73 6.45 10.16
CA GLU A 95 3.18 6.95 8.89
C GLU A 95 3.77 6.24 7.68
N LEU A 96 5.10 6.17 7.61
CA LEU A 96 5.82 5.48 6.55
C LEU A 96 5.48 3.98 6.50
N ARG A 97 5.33 3.33 7.66
CA ARG A 97 4.93 1.93 7.76
C ARG A 97 3.56 1.70 7.13
N ARG A 98 2.57 2.59 7.35
CA ARG A 98 1.25 2.49 6.72
C ARG A 98 1.32 2.64 5.20
N GLU A 99 2.18 3.52 4.70
CA GLU A 99 2.43 3.69 3.27
C GLU A 99 3.05 2.42 2.67
N ILE A 100 4.14 1.93 3.28
CA ILE A 100 4.84 0.69 2.93
C ILE A 100 3.87 -0.50 2.91
N GLN A 101 3.00 -0.64 3.91
CA GLN A 101 2.03 -1.72 3.99
C GLN A 101 0.96 -1.64 2.88
N SER A 102 0.64 -0.43 2.42
CA SER A 102 -0.39 -0.22 1.41
C SER A 102 0.13 -0.47 -0.01
N ASN A 103 1.33 0.02 -0.32
CA ASN A 103 1.83 0.10 -1.70
C ASN A 103 3.26 -0.42 -1.89
N GLY A 104 4.00 -0.75 -0.83
CA GLY A 104 5.41 -1.10 -0.91
C GLY A 104 5.69 -2.37 -1.72
N ILE A 105 6.82 -2.37 -2.42
CA ILE A 105 7.33 -3.56 -3.12
C ILE A 105 8.36 -4.22 -2.19
N LEU A 106 8.00 -5.38 -1.65
CA LEU A 106 8.92 -6.20 -0.86
C LEU A 106 9.98 -6.81 -1.79
N VAL A 107 11.24 -6.38 -1.64
CA VAL A 107 12.38 -6.88 -2.43
C VAL A 107 13.05 -8.06 -1.73
N TYR A 108 13.16 -8.00 -0.41
CA TYR A 108 13.77 -9.04 0.41
C TYR A 108 13.10 -9.10 1.78
N SER A 109 12.96 -10.31 2.33
CA SER A 109 12.58 -10.53 3.73
C SER A 109 13.22 -11.82 4.22
N VAL A 110 13.78 -11.80 5.42
CA VAL A 110 13.98 -13.03 6.19
C VAL A 110 12.61 -13.47 6.68
N ASN A 111 12.26 -14.74 6.47
CA ASN A 111 10.91 -15.26 6.64
C ASN A 111 10.39 -15.03 8.07
N THR A 112 9.50 -14.05 8.24
CA THR A 112 8.63 -13.90 9.41
C THR A 112 7.23 -14.24 8.93
N GLY A 113 6.89 -15.53 8.91
CA GLY A 113 5.64 -16.05 8.34
C GLY A 113 4.44 -15.14 8.61
N SER A 114 4.08 -14.34 7.61
CA SER A 114 2.72 -13.84 7.47
C SER A 114 2.03 -14.89 6.61
N PRO A 115 0.82 -15.35 6.95
CA PRO A 115 0.09 -16.26 6.08
C PRO A 115 0.11 -15.65 4.69
N GLU A 116 0.55 -16.40 3.67
CA GLU A 116 0.73 -15.93 2.29
C GLU A 116 -0.55 -15.31 1.69
N ASN A 117 -1.67 -15.44 2.38
CA ASN A 117 -3.00 -15.00 1.99
C ASN A 117 -3.59 -13.88 2.86
N MET A 118 -2.85 -13.32 3.83
CA MET A 118 -3.38 -12.23 4.65
C MET A 118 -3.61 -10.97 3.81
N LYS A 119 -4.88 -10.65 3.60
CA LYS A 119 -5.31 -9.48 2.82
C LYS A 119 -5.67 -8.34 3.76
N PRO A 120 -5.11 -7.13 3.58
CA PRO A 120 -5.49 -5.98 4.37
C PRO A 120 -6.87 -5.47 3.94
N TYR A 121 -7.73 -5.23 4.93
CA TYR A 121 -9.03 -4.61 4.77
C TYR A 121 -9.18 -3.43 5.74
N LEU A 122 -10.06 -2.51 5.38
CA LEU A 122 -10.56 -1.48 6.28
C LEU A 122 -12.02 -1.78 6.64
N ILE A 123 -12.31 -1.84 7.94
CA ILE A 123 -13.67 -1.86 8.47
C ILE A 123 -14.13 -0.41 8.65
N PHE A 124 -15.08 0.00 7.83
CA PHE A 124 -15.78 1.28 7.92
C PHE A 124 -17.06 1.14 8.73
N ARG A 125 -17.21 1.97 9.76
CA ARG A 125 -18.50 2.23 10.42
C ARG A 125 -19.05 3.55 9.92
N LEU A 126 -20.15 3.49 9.17
CA LEU A 126 -20.80 4.63 8.55
C LEU A 126 -21.85 5.26 9.47
N ASP A 127 -21.89 6.58 9.51
CA ASP A 127 -22.93 7.33 10.19
C ASP A 127 -23.89 7.98 9.17
N PHE A 128 -25.14 7.53 9.21
CA PHE A 128 -26.23 8.04 8.36
C PHE A 128 -27.19 8.97 9.14
N SER A 129 -26.87 9.35 10.38
CA SER A 129 -27.74 10.15 11.26
C SER A 129 -28.21 11.45 10.58
N ARG A 130 -27.31 12.09 9.83
CA ARG A 130 -27.54 13.38 9.15
C ARG A 130 -28.35 13.29 7.85
N LEU A 131 -28.66 12.09 7.37
CA LEU A 131 -29.40 11.91 6.12
C LEU A 131 -30.90 11.68 6.35
N ARG A 132 -31.73 12.36 5.56
CA ARG A 132 -33.17 12.13 5.48
C ARG A 132 -33.48 10.82 4.76
N ARG A 133 -34.70 10.30 4.94
CA ARG A 133 -35.12 9.02 4.33
C ARG A 133 -34.89 8.94 2.81
N PRO A 134 -35.26 9.94 1.99
CA PRO A 134 -35.02 9.88 0.54
C PRO A 134 -33.53 9.82 0.17
N GLU A 135 -32.70 10.57 0.90
CA GLU A 135 -31.25 10.60 0.72
C GLU A 135 -30.62 9.25 1.07
N LYS A 136 -31.07 8.61 2.16
CA LYS A 136 -30.66 7.25 2.55
C LYS A 136 -30.99 6.22 1.47
N ILE A 137 -32.21 6.25 0.93
CA ILE A 137 -32.65 5.31 -0.11
C ILE A 137 -31.79 5.49 -1.38
N SER A 138 -31.58 6.74 -1.80
CA SER A 138 -30.73 7.05 -2.95
C SER A 138 -29.29 6.54 -2.73
N LEU A 139 -28.72 6.78 -1.55
CA LEU A 139 -27.39 6.30 -1.19
C LEU A 139 -27.30 4.77 -1.19
N TRP A 140 -28.26 4.08 -0.57
CA TRP A 140 -28.29 2.62 -0.52
C TRP A 140 -28.37 2.00 -1.91
N ARG A 141 -29.12 2.61 -2.84
CA ARG A 141 -29.15 2.16 -4.24
C ARG A 141 -27.81 2.32 -4.95
N LYS A 142 -27.04 3.38 -4.65
CA LYS A 142 -25.68 3.56 -5.19
C LYS A 142 -24.69 2.58 -4.56
N LEU A 143 -24.79 2.38 -3.25
CA LEU A 143 -23.84 1.58 -2.47
C LEU A 143 -24.04 0.07 -2.67
N TYR A 144 -25.29 -0.41 -2.58
CA TYR A 144 -25.64 -1.83 -2.62
C TYR A 144 -26.23 -2.27 -3.95
N GLY A 145 -26.59 -1.33 -4.83
CA GLY A 145 -27.32 -1.62 -6.05
C GLY A 145 -28.82 -1.75 -5.81
N TYR A 146 -29.56 -2.11 -6.86
CA TYR A 146 -30.99 -2.38 -6.77
C TYR A 146 -31.46 -3.31 -7.88
N LYS A 147 -32.61 -3.95 -7.64
CA LYS A 147 -33.41 -4.67 -8.62
C LYS A 147 -34.81 -4.08 -8.63
N GLN A 148 -35.36 -3.79 -9.82
CA GLN A 148 -36.71 -3.27 -9.96
C GLN A 148 -37.40 -3.90 -11.17
N LYS A 149 -38.66 -4.31 -11.02
CA LYS A 149 -39.52 -4.72 -12.13
C LYS A 149 -40.36 -3.54 -12.60
N ILE A 150 -40.30 -3.21 -13.89
CA ILE A 150 -41.12 -2.16 -14.52
C ILE A 150 -41.69 -2.74 -15.82
N GLY A 151 -43.01 -2.78 -15.94
CA GLY A 151 -43.69 -3.24 -17.16
C GLY A 151 -43.26 -4.66 -17.61
N GLY A 152 -43.03 -5.57 -16.66
CA GLY A 152 -42.58 -6.94 -16.93
C GLY A 152 -41.06 -7.09 -17.15
N LYS A 153 -40.30 -6.01 -17.33
CA LYS A 153 -38.83 -6.03 -17.47
C LYS A 153 -38.15 -5.85 -16.12
N GLU A 154 -37.10 -6.65 -15.86
CA GLU A 154 -36.28 -6.53 -14.65
C GLU A 154 -35.05 -5.66 -14.93
N TYR A 155 -34.89 -4.59 -14.17
CA TYR A 155 -33.74 -3.70 -14.20
C TYR A 155 -32.86 -4.01 -12.99
N LYS A 156 -31.60 -4.38 -13.25
CA LYS A 156 -30.59 -4.64 -12.21
C LYS A 156 -29.45 -3.66 -12.38
N LYS A 157 -29.06 -2.98 -11.30
CA LYS A 157 -27.84 -2.19 -11.23
C LYS A 157 -26.99 -2.68 -10.06
N GLU A 158 -25.71 -2.93 -10.33
CA GLU A 158 -24.75 -3.30 -9.28
C GLU A 158 -24.36 -2.03 -8.49
N GLY A 159 -24.08 -2.20 -7.21
CA GLY A 159 -23.66 -1.10 -6.35
C GLY A 159 -22.15 -1.06 -6.19
N LEU A 160 -21.64 0.10 -5.77
CA LEU A 160 -20.21 0.31 -5.54
C LEU A 160 -19.58 -0.79 -4.67
N LEU A 161 -20.28 -1.23 -3.62
CA LEU A 161 -19.75 -2.24 -2.70
C LEU A 161 -19.36 -3.52 -3.44
N LYS A 162 -20.15 -3.91 -4.45
CA LYS A 162 -19.85 -5.09 -5.26
C LYS A 162 -18.73 -4.81 -6.26
N GLU A 163 -18.73 -3.64 -6.90
CA GLU A 163 -17.70 -3.22 -7.87
C GLU A 163 -16.29 -3.21 -7.27
N ILE A 164 -16.17 -2.81 -6.00
CA ILE A 164 -14.89 -2.75 -5.29
C ILE A 164 -14.56 -4.02 -4.49
N ASN A 165 -15.32 -5.11 -4.68
CA ASN A 165 -15.19 -6.35 -3.91
C ASN A 165 -15.25 -6.12 -2.38
N GLY A 166 -16.06 -5.16 -1.94
CA GLY A 166 -16.32 -4.92 -0.53
C GLY A 166 -17.40 -5.83 0.02
N GLN A 167 -17.40 -6.01 1.34
CA GLN A 167 -18.32 -6.88 2.06
C GLN A 167 -19.14 -6.07 3.07
N LYS A 168 -20.42 -6.41 3.21
CA LYS A 168 -21.26 -5.87 4.27
C LYS A 168 -21.22 -6.81 5.46
N ILE A 169 -20.65 -6.35 6.56
CA ILE A 169 -20.55 -7.13 7.80
C ILE A 169 -21.83 -6.98 8.62
N GLN A 170 -22.32 -5.74 8.77
CA GLN A 170 -23.54 -5.46 9.50
C GLN A 170 -24.22 -4.19 8.96
N LYS A 171 -25.29 -3.74 9.63
CA LYS A 171 -25.89 -2.44 9.35
C LYS A 171 -24.84 -1.34 9.57
N SER A 172 -24.59 -0.56 8.53
CA SER A 172 -23.60 0.52 8.54
C SER A 172 -22.15 0.09 8.78
N VAL A 173 -21.84 -1.21 8.82
CA VAL A 173 -20.47 -1.70 8.97
C VAL A 173 -20.09 -2.45 7.71
N LEU A 174 -19.06 -1.95 7.03
CA LEU A 174 -18.58 -2.45 5.75
C LEU A 174 -17.09 -2.75 5.85
N MET A 175 -16.66 -3.76 5.13
CA MET A 175 -15.27 -4.16 5.04
C MET A 175 -14.82 -4.01 3.60
N ILE A 176 -13.81 -3.18 3.37
CA ILE A 176 -13.37 -2.79 2.04
C ILE A 176 -11.89 -3.18 1.89
N PRO A 177 -11.47 -3.85 0.79
CA PRO A 177 -10.06 -4.12 0.54
C PRO A 177 -9.24 -2.83 0.65
N SER A 178 -8.10 -2.86 1.32
CA SER A 178 -7.31 -1.63 1.53
C SER A 178 -6.89 -0.96 0.20
N SER A 179 -6.66 -1.76 -0.84
CA SER A 179 -6.38 -1.31 -2.22
C SER A 179 -7.52 -0.51 -2.87
N LYS A 180 -8.76 -0.62 -2.35
CA LYS A 180 -9.95 0.10 -2.83
C LYS A 180 -10.44 1.17 -1.86
N SER A 181 -9.66 1.46 -0.82
CA SER A 181 -10.02 2.43 0.22
C SER A 181 -10.19 3.85 -0.30
N LYS A 182 -9.34 4.32 -1.23
CA LYS A 182 -9.42 5.66 -1.82
C LYS A 182 -10.75 5.87 -2.54
N GLU A 183 -11.09 4.95 -3.44
CA GLU A 183 -12.35 4.96 -4.20
C GLU A 183 -13.57 5.00 -3.26
N PHE A 184 -13.54 4.22 -2.17
CA PHE A 184 -14.61 4.20 -1.20
C PHE A 184 -14.70 5.50 -0.38
N LYS A 185 -13.57 6.05 0.07
CA LYS A 185 -13.51 7.34 0.79
C LYS A 185 -14.01 8.50 -0.08
N ASP A 186 -13.68 8.51 -1.36
CA ASP A 186 -14.18 9.51 -2.32
C ASP A 186 -15.70 9.42 -2.47
N PHE A 187 -16.25 8.20 -2.52
CA PHE A 187 -17.70 7.99 -2.51
C PHE A 187 -18.35 8.54 -1.23
N LEU A 188 -17.77 8.26 -0.05
CA LEU A 188 -18.30 8.76 1.21
C LEU A 188 -18.24 10.29 1.28
N GLY A 189 -17.13 10.89 0.83
CA GLY A 189 -16.95 12.34 0.75
C GLY A 189 -17.97 13.02 -0.15
N LYS A 190 -18.15 12.51 -1.39
CA LYS A 190 -19.16 13.00 -2.34
C LYS A 190 -20.58 12.95 -1.79
N ASN A 191 -20.89 11.97 -0.95
CA ASN A 191 -22.21 11.81 -0.34
C ASN A 191 -22.30 12.37 1.10
N LYS A 192 -21.27 13.08 1.57
CA LYS A 192 -21.20 13.71 2.91
C LYS A 192 -21.49 12.73 4.06
N ILE A 193 -20.94 11.53 3.97
CA ILE A 193 -21.09 10.47 4.98
C ILE A 193 -19.93 10.52 5.96
N ASN A 194 -20.24 10.67 7.24
CA ASN A 194 -19.25 10.53 8.30
C ASN A 194 -18.94 9.05 8.52
N TYR A 195 -17.69 8.74 8.87
CA TYR A 195 -17.27 7.37 9.12
C TYR A 195 -16.12 7.29 10.12
N THR A 196 -15.96 6.12 10.73
CA THR A 196 -14.68 5.68 11.31
C THR A 196 -14.15 4.51 10.48
N ALA A 197 -12.83 4.36 10.41
CA ALA A 197 -12.18 3.27 9.69
C ALA A 197 -11.11 2.64 10.58
N ASN A 198 -11.12 1.31 10.69
CA ASN A 198 -10.10 0.54 11.39
C ASN A 198 -9.51 -0.51 10.45
N GLU A 199 -8.21 -0.73 10.52
CA GLU A 199 -7.52 -1.73 9.72
C GLU A 199 -7.63 -3.13 10.34
N VAL A 200 -7.82 -4.13 9.49
CA VAL A 200 -7.86 -5.54 9.86
C VAL A 200 -7.15 -6.39 8.80
N TRP A 201 -6.58 -7.51 9.23
CA TRP A 201 -5.92 -8.50 8.38
C TRP A 201 -6.71 -9.79 8.45
N ILE A 202 -7.02 -10.37 7.29
CA ILE A 202 -7.87 -11.57 7.17
C ILE A 202 -7.16 -12.58 6.30
N ASP A 203 -7.15 -13.85 6.74
CA ASP A 203 -6.59 -15.00 6.04
C ASP A 203 -7.56 -15.63 5.02
#